data_AF-A0A943JYI7-F1
#
_entry.id   AF-A0A943JYI7-F1
#
_cell.length_a   1.000
_cell.length_b   1.000
_cell.length_c   1.000
_cell.angle_alpha   90.00
_cell.angle_beta   90.00
_cell.angle_gamma   90.00
#
_symmetry.space_group_name_H-M   'P 1'
#
loop_
_entity.id
_entity.type
_entity.pdbx_description
1 polymer ?
#
loop_
_entity_poly.entity_id
_entity_poly.type
_entity_poly.pdbx_seq_one_letter_code
_entity_poly.pdbx_strand_id
1 'polypeptide(L)'
;NESSLYWDSSKGSQVYFDTYWKPYLKILRTCSGSSGYKDCNYTSVNPWYRSNGTKDSYMVVRDGLRVTSILPDGTLVSILTESGFGSASGEEVDEEGNLIYGGGADTRIIVDLNASKAPNQFGKDTFLLQRVAGKGVMPYGYEKDDDTVNNNCSKNGTGYMCAAKLIRDGWQMKDDYPW
;
A
#
# COMPACT_ATOMS: atom_id res chain seq x y z
N ASN A 1 -4.80 -13.94 -15.32
CA ASN A 1 -5.15 -12.66 -15.96
C ASN A 1 -3.94 -12.20 -16.77
N GLU A 2 -3.92 -12.49 -18.08
CA GLU A 2 -2.76 -12.29 -18.96
C GLU A 2 -2.35 -10.82 -19.13
N SER A 3 -3.29 -9.88 -18.95
CA SER A 3 -3.01 -8.44 -19.03
C SER A 3 -1.91 -7.94 -18.08
N SER A 4 -1.75 -8.61 -16.93
CA SER A 4 -0.75 -8.25 -15.92
C SER A 4 0.70 -8.54 -16.33
N LEU A 5 0.92 -9.37 -17.34
CA LEU A 5 2.26 -9.62 -17.90
C LEU A 5 2.84 -8.41 -18.62
N TYR A 6 1.99 -7.45 -19.01
CA TYR A 6 2.33 -6.31 -19.87
C TYR A 6 2.24 -4.97 -19.15
N TRP A 7 2.27 -4.95 -17.81
CA TRP A 7 2.25 -3.74 -17.00
C TRP A 7 3.60 -3.01 -17.07
N ASP A 8 3.76 -2.10 -18.04
CA ASP A 8 4.98 -1.33 -18.28
C ASP A 8 4.97 0.00 -17.50
N SER A 9 5.78 0.08 -16.44
CA SER A 9 5.95 1.30 -15.63
C SER A 9 7.09 2.22 -16.09
N SER A 10 7.83 1.87 -17.15
CA SER A 10 9.00 2.64 -17.61
C SER A 10 8.67 4.05 -18.12
N LYS A 11 7.40 4.30 -18.45
CA LYS A 11 6.89 5.59 -18.93
C LYS A 11 6.42 6.54 -17.81
N GLY A 12 6.64 6.16 -16.55
CA GLY A 12 6.30 6.94 -15.36
C GLY A 12 4.92 6.63 -14.78
N SER A 13 4.71 7.02 -13.52
CA SER A 13 3.54 6.63 -12.72
C SER A 13 2.20 7.06 -13.32
N GLN A 14 2.11 8.28 -13.87
CA GLN A 14 0.87 8.83 -14.42
C GLN A 14 0.43 8.09 -15.68
N VAL A 15 1.35 7.88 -16.63
CA VAL A 15 1.07 7.15 -17.88
C VAL A 15 0.67 5.71 -17.56
N TYR A 16 1.38 5.07 -16.64
CA TYR A 16 1.04 3.74 -16.15
C TYR A 16 -0.36 3.68 -15.56
N PHE A 17 -0.70 4.60 -14.65
CA PHE A 17 -2.01 4.65 -14.02
C PHE A 17 -3.14 4.89 -15.04
N ASP A 18 -2.97 5.88 -15.92
CA ASP A 18 -3.98 6.22 -16.93
C ASP A 18 -4.22 5.06 -17.90
N THR A 19 -3.20 4.25 -18.18
CA THR A 19 -3.28 3.10 -19.09
C THR A 19 -3.96 1.90 -18.43
N TYR A 20 -3.52 1.51 -17.22
CA TYR A 20 -3.87 0.22 -16.65
C TYR A 20 -4.91 0.27 -15.53
N TRP A 21 -5.16 1.43 -14.92
CA TRP A 21 -6.00 1.55 -13.71
C TRP A 21 -7.19 2.47 -13.91
N LYS A 22 -6.97 3.67 -14.44
CA LYS A 22 -8.01 4.69 -14.62
C LYS A 22 -9.26 4.21 -15.38
N PRO A 23 -9.17 3.40 -16.45
CA PRO A 23 -10.36 2.92 -17.16
C PRO A 23 -11.26 2.01 -16.31
N TYR A 24 -10.71 1.42 -15.24
CA TYR A 24 -11.38 0.41 -14.41
C TYR A 24 -11.77 0.94 -13.02
N LEU A 25 -11.37 2.17 -12.67
CA LEU A 25 -11.68 2.81 -11.40
C LEU A 25 -12.62 3.99 -11.60
N LYS A 26 -13.70 4.05 -10.81
CA LYS A 26 -14.52 5.26 -10.70
C LYS A 26 -13.79 6.22 -9.77
N ILE A 27 -13.08 7.19 -10.33
CA ILE A 27 -12.27 8.13 -9.56
C ILE A 27 -13.12 9.35 -9.20
N LEU A 28 -13.21 9.67 -7.90
CA LEU A 28 -13.78 10.92 -7.42
C LEU A 28 -12.73 12.04 -7.48
N ARG A 29 -11.50 11.74 -7.04
CA ARG A 29 -10.38 12.70 -7.02
C ARG A 29 -9.07 11.97 -7.23
N THR A 30 -8.18 12.54 -8.04
CA THR A 30 -6.76 12.16 -8.05
C THR A 30 -5.98 13.24 -7.32
N CYS A 31 -5.13 12.84 -6.39
CA CYS A 31 -4.37 13.73 -5.55
C CYS A 31 -2.97 13.96 -6.13
N SER A 32 -2.54 15.22 -6.12
CA SER A 32 -1.31 15.65 -6.78
C SER A 32 -0.54 16.69 -5.95
N GLY A 33 0.73 16.89 -6.30
CA GLY A 33 1.62 17.86 -5.69
C GLY A 33 2.78 17.20 -4.95
N SER A 34 3.92 17.89 -4.93
CA SER A 34 5.14 17.43 -4.25
C SER A 34 4.96 17.48 -2.73
N SER A 35 4.34 16.44 -2.17
CA SER A 35 3.71 16.35 -0.82
C SER A 35 2.22 16.73 -0.78
N GLY A 36 1.44 16.42 -1.81
CA GLY A 36 0.00 16.72 -1.97
C GLY A 36 -0.97 16.10 -0.96
N TYR A 37 -0.54 15.82 0.27
CA TYR A 37 -1.39 15.26 1.32
C TYR A 37 -2.62 16.14 1.59
N LYS A 38 -2.48 17.47 1.51
CA LYS A 38 -3.59 18.41 1.63
C LYS A 38 -4.60 18.32 0.48
N ASP A 39 -4.15 17.95 -0.73
CA ASP A 39 -5.05 17.77 -1.88
C ASP A 39 -5.99 16.58 -1.65
N CYS A 40 -5.52 15.55 -0.95
CA CYS A 40 -6.32 14.44 -0.46
C CYS A 40 -6.94 14.68 0.94
N ASN A 41 -6.95 15.92 1.44
CA ASN A 41 -7.49 16.30 2.76
C ASN A 41 -6.82 15.62 3.99
N TYR A 42 -5.60 15.12 3.84
CA TYR A 42 -4.82 14.64 4.98
C TYR A 42 -4.17 15.80 5.75
N THR A 43 -3.80 15.53 7.00
CA THR A 43 -3.09 16.47 7.88
C THR A 43 -1.59 16.18 7.99
N SER A 44 -1.13 15.03 7.48
CA SER A 44 0.28 14.62 7.49
C SER A 44 0.67 13.99 6.15
N VAL A 45 1.93 14.17 5.76
CA VAL A 45 2.54 13.53 4.59
C VAL A 45 2.51 12.01 4.73
N ASN A 46 2.73 11.52 5.95
CA ASN A 46 2.76 10.11 6.33
C ASN A 46 1.64 9.84 7.35
N PRO A 47 0.40 9.63 6.89
CA PRO A 47 -0.76 9.59 7.79
C PRO A 47 -1.00 8.21 8.42
N TRP A 48 -0.28 7.18 7.97
CA TRP A 48 -0.52 5.80 8.37
C TRP A 48 0.30 5.37 9.58
N TYR A 49 -0.28 4.44 10.33
CA TYR A 49 0.35 3.73 11.44
C TYR A 49 0.42 2.24 11.13
N ARG A 50 1.49 1.60 11.62
CA ARG A 50 1.65 0.15 11.62
C ARG A 50 0.74 -0.50 12.67
N SER A 51 0.55 -1.82 12.60
CA SER A 51 -0.25 -2.53 13.60
C SER A 51 0.30 -2.39 15.02
N ASN A 52 1.62 -2.31 15.17
CA ASN A 52 2.30 -2.03 16.44
C ASN A 52 2.23 -0.57 16.93
N GLY A 53 1.47 0.29 16.26
CA GLY A 53 1.26 1.68 16.65
C GLY A 53 2.40 2.64 16.28
N THR A 54 3.49 2.15 15.68
CA THR A 54 4.54 3.05 15.16
C THR A 54 4.07 3.77 13.91
N LYS A 55 4.55 5.01 13.72
CA LYS A 55 4.24 5.80 12.53
C LYS A 55 4.92 5.22 11.30
N ASP A 56 4.18 5.12 10.20
CA ASP A 56 4.72 4.59 8.96
C ASP A 56 5.42 5.65 8.10
N SER A 57 6.30 5.22 7.19
CA SER A 57 7.06 6.08 6.29
C SER A 57 6.39 6.25 4.91
N TYR A 58 5.31 5.53 4.61
CA TYR A 58 4.58 5.73 3.36
C TYR A 58 4.02 7.15 3.25
N MET A 59 4.28 7.77 2.11
CA MET A 59 3.73 9.08 1.77
C MET A 59 2.44 8.91 0.99
N VAL A 60 1.42 9.68 1.34
CA VAL A 60 0.12 9.62 0.66
C VAL A 60 0.18 10.09 -0.79
N VAL A 61 0.97 11.13 -1.07
CA VAL A 61 1.16 11.67 -2.43
C VAL A 61 2.65 11.90 -2.65
N ARG A 62 3.14 11.40 -3.80
CA ARG A 62 4.53 11.58 -4.26
C ARG A 62 4.54 11.50 -5.79
N ASP A 63 4.36 12.65 -6.43
CA ASP A 63 4.30 12.76 -7.89
C ASP A 63 5.49 12.05 -8.56
N GLY A 64 5.23 11.41 -9.70
CA GLY A 64 6.21 10.60 -10.45
C GLY A 64 6.41 9.18 -9.90
N LEU A 65 6.19 8.94 -8.61
CA LEU A 65 6.48 7.64 -7.98
C LEU A 65 5.22 6.83 -7.64
N ARG A 66 4.08 7.50 -7.54
CA ARG A 66 2.75 6.88 -7.35
C ARG A 66 1.66 7.77 -7.90
N VAL A 67 0.49 7.18 -8.13
CA VAL A 67 -0.76 7.91 -8.35
C VAL A 67 -1.74 7.52 -7.27
N THR A 68 -2.24 8.51 -6.55
CA THR A 68 -3.18 8.33 -5.44
C THR A 68 -4.52 8.90 -5.81
N SER A 69 -5.57 8.10 -5.66
CA SER A 69 -6.94 8.48 -5.98
C SER A 69 -7.89 8.12 -4.85
N ILE A 70 -8.92 8.93 -4.67
CA ILE A 70 -10.07 8.67 -3.80
C ILE A 70 -11.23 8.23 -4.69
N LEU A 71 -11.89 7.14 -4.31
CA LEU A 71 -13.09 6.60 -4.95
C LEU A 71 -14.36 7.18 -4.29
N PRO A 72 -15.53 7.14 -4.97
CA PRO A 72 -16.79 7.69 -4.44
C PRO A 72 -17.25 7.13 -3.09
N ASP A 73 -16.81 5.93 -2.71
CA ASP A 73 -17.15 5.30 -1.42
C ASP A 73 -16.23 5.74 -0.27
N GLY A 74 -15.26 6.62 -0.54
CA GLY A 74 -14.28 7.07 0.43
C GLY A 74 -13.03 6.20 0.52
N THR A 75 -12.91 5.16 -0.32
CA THR A 75 -11.68 4.36 -0.42
C THR A 75 -10.58 5.16 -1.11
N LEU A 76 -9.40 5.22 -0.51
CA LEU A 76 -8.17 5.65 -1.17
C LEU A 76 -7.47 4.45 -1.81
N VAL A 77 -6.99 4.63 -3.03
CA VAL A 77 -6.12 3.68 -3.74
C VAL A 77 -4.87 4.42 -4.19
N SER A 78 -3.70 3.96 -3.73
CA SER A 78 -2.39 4.47 -4.17
C SER A 78 -1.66 3.39 -4.97
N ILE A 79 -1.49 3.63 -6.26
CA ILE A 79 -0.77 2.75 -7.18
C ILE A 79 0.68 3.26 -7.27
N LEU A 80 1.61 2.54 -6.65
CA LEU A 80 3.04 2.91 -6.68
C LEU A 80 3.63 2.51 -8.03
N THR A 81 4.72 3.10 -8.49
CA THR A 81 5.55 2.54 -9.57
C THR A 81 7.01 2.56 -9.20
N GLU A 82 7.36 3.43 -8.27
CA GLU A 82 8.68 3.52 -7.70
C GLU A 82 8.63 3.73 -6.19
N SER A 83 9.61 3.16 -5.53
CA SER A 83 9.90 3.40 -4.13
C SER A 83 10.68 4.69 -4.00
N GLY A 84 9.99 5.79 -3.69
CA GLY A 84 10.67 7.03 -3.34
C GLY A 84 11.41 6.96 -2.02
N PHE A 85 10.75 6.39 -1.01
CA PHE A 85 11.23 6.25 0.36
C PHE A 85 10.44 5.07 1.00
N GLY A 86 11.13 4.07 1.59
CA GLY A 86 10.53 3.03 2.44
C GLY A 86 10.05 1.74 1.74
N SER A 87 10.85 1.17 0.84
CA SER A 87 10.43 0.00 0.05
C SER A 87 11.55 -0.80 -0.63
N ALA A 88 12.62 -1.12 0.08
CA ALA A 88 12.89 -2.55 0.11
C ALA A 88 11.88 -3.15 1.10
N SER A 89 11.47 -4.41 0.92
CA SER A 89 10.74 -5.21 1.92
C SER A 89 10.89 -4.63 3.32
N GLY A 90 9.79 -4.17 3.95
CA GLY A 90 9.88 -3.44 5.21
C GLY A 90 10.95 -4.03 6.14
N GLU A 91 11.77 -3.14 6.73
CA GLU A 91 12.80 -3.44 7.73
C GLU A 91 14.24 -3.68 7.23
N GLU A 92 14.66 -3.18 6.08
CA GLU A 92 16.10 -2.91 5.95
C GLU A 92 16.46 -1.70 6.81
N VAL A 93 17.07 -1.98 7.96
CA VAL A 93 17.77 -1.01 8.78
C VAL A 93 19.27 -1.26 8.66
N ASP A 94 20.09 -0.20 8.71
CA ASP A 94 21.54 -0.35 8.80
C ASP A 94 21.96 -0.96 10.15
N GLU A 95 23.25 -1.21 10.33
CA GLU A 95 23.80 -1.79 11.57
C GLU A 95 23.49 -0.92 12.80
N GLU A 96 23.19 0.37 12.59
CA GLU A 96 22.81 1.35 13.59
C GLU A 96 21.29 1.50 13.79
N GLY A 97 20.46 0.74 13.06
CA GLY A 97 19.01 0.75 13.20
C GLY A 97 18.29 1.85 12.40
N ASN A 98 18.98 2.57 11.50
CA ASN A 98 18.37 3.57 10.64
C ASN A 98 17.74 2.92 9.41
N LEU A 99 16.58 3.42 8.99
CA LEU A 99 15.89 2.92 7.79
C LEU A 99 16.74 3.11 6.53
N ILE A 100 16.99 2.00 5.81
CA ILE A 100 17.61 1.99 4.49
C ILE A 100 16.52 2.28 3.45
N TYR A 101 16.72 3.35 2.70
CA TYR A 101 15.80 3.75 1.63
C TYR A 101 16.17 3.04 0.32
N GLY A 102 15.60 1.84 0.11
CA GLY A 102 15.66 1.16 -1.19
C GLY A 102 14.87 1.93 -2.25
N GLY A 103 15.57 2.62 -3.15
CA GLY A 103 14.98 3.20 -4.37
C GLY A 103 14.84 2.14 -5.47
N GLY A 104 13.85 2.29 -6.37
CA GLY A 104 13.65 1.37 -7.49
C GLY A 104 12.18 1.17 -7.86
N ALA A 105 11.90 0.27 -8.79
CA ALA A 105 10.54 -0.07 -9.19
C ALA A 105 9.76 -0.70 -8.03
N ASP A 106 8.50 -0.29 -7.85
CA ASP A 106 7.64 -0.73 -6.76
C ASP A 106 6.30 -1.23 -7.30
N THR A 107 5.94 -2.45 -6.92
CA THR A 107 4.73 -3.16 -7.37
C THR A 107 3.59 -3.08 -6.36
N ARG A 108 3.76 -2.40 -5.23
CA ARG A 108 2.76 -2.36 -4.17
C ARG A 108 1.62 -1.41 -4.48
N ILE A 109 0.48 -1.66 -3.85
CA ILE A 109 -0.74 -0.85 -3.91
C ILE A 109 -1.20 -0.67 -2.46
N ILE A 110 -1.42 0.58 -2.06
CA ILE A 110 -2.02 0.89 -0.76
C ILE A 110 -3.51 1.09 -0.99
N VAL A 111 -4.34 0.36 -0.25
CA VAL A 111 -5.78 0.55 -0.20
C VAL A 111 -6.15 0.96 1.22
N ASP A 112 -6.85 2.07 1.36
CA ASP A 112 -7.28 2.61 2.64
C ASP A 112 -8.78 2.87 2.58
N LEU A 113 -9.55 2.20 3.43
CA LEU A 113 -11.01 2.14 3.35
C LEU A 113 -11.70 3.43 3.84
N ASN A 114 -10.98 4.34 4.48
CA ASN A 114 -11.57 5.55 5.06
C ASN A 114 -10.83 6.85 4.69
N ALA A 115 -9.86 6.77 3.76
CA ALA A 115 -9.10 7.90 3.24
C ALA A 115 -8.60 8.82 4.37
N SER A 116 -8.88 10.12 4.36
CA SER A 116 -8.31 11.04 5.36
C SER A 116 -8.88 10.87 6.79
N LYS A 117 -9.78 9.90 7.04
CA LYS A 117 -10.43 9.71 8.33
C LYS A 117 -9.56 8.91 9.30
N ALA A 118 -8.66 9.65 9.97
CA ALA A 118 -7.77 9.11 10.99
C ALA A 118 -8.49 8.41 12.17
N PRO A 119 -7.82 7.46 12.86
CA PRO A 119 -6.47 6.95 12.56
C PRO A 119 -6.52 5.91 11.43
N ASN A 120 -5.54 5.96 10.53
CA ASN A 120 -5.40 4.96 9.46
C ASN A 120 -4.30 3.98 9.85
N GLN A 121 -4.67 2.71 9.97
CA GLN A 121 -3.83 1.68 10.55
C GLN A 121 -3.78 0.44 9.65
N PHE A 122 -2.55 0.02 9.34
CA PHE A 122 -2.31 -1.20 8.59
C PHE A 122 -2.93 -2.42 9.30
N GLY A 123 -3.68 -3.21 8.52
CA GLY A 123 -4.44 -4.36 8.98
C GLY A 123 -5.82 -4.04 9.55
N LYS A 124 -6.18 -2.78 9.74
CA LYS A 124 -7.51 -2.39 10.25
C LYS A 124 -8.37 -1.78 9.15
N ASP A 125 -7.92 -0.65 8.62
CA ASP A 125 -8.57 0.09 7.53
C ASP A 125 -7.60 0.34 6.36
N THR A 126 -6.30 0.13 6.56
CA THR A 126 -5.28 0.26 5.53
C THR A 126 -4.69 -1.12 5.20
N PHE A 127 -4.59 -1.45 3.93
CA PHE A 127 -4.15 -2.75 3.43
C PHE A 127 -3.13 -2.60 2.32
N LEU A 128 -2.15 -3.49 2.30
CA LEU A 128 -1.10 -3.53 1.28
C LEU A 128 -1.35 -4.71 0.35
N LEU A 129 -1.45 -4.40 -0.94
CA LEU A 129 -1.51 -5.37 -2.02
C LEU A 129 -0.26 -5.23 -2.89
N GLN A 130 -0.03 -6.19 -3.78
CA GLN A 130 1.05 -6.14 -4.74
C GLN A 130 0.62 -6.66 -6.10
N ARG A 131 1.19 -6.05 -7.14
CA ARG A 131 1.04 -6.48 -8.53
C ARG A 131 2.04 -7.58 -8.81
N VAL A 132 1.55 -8.67 -9.40
CA VAL A 132 2.33 -9.86 -9.69
C VAL A 132 2.09 -10.25 -11.14
N ALA A 133 3.16 -10.25 -11.94
CA ALA A 133 3.10 -10.61 -13.35
C ALA A 133 2.46 -12.00 -13.52
N GLY A 134 1.48 -12.10 -14.41
CA GLY A 134 0.71 -13.34 -14.67
C GLY A 134 -0.39 -13.66 -13.65
N LYS A 135 -0.30 -13.15 -12.42
CA LYS A 135 -1.30 -13.41 -11.36
C LYS A 135 -2.26 -12.23 -11.13
N GLY A 136 -1.88 -11.01 -11.49
CA GLY A 136 -2.68 -9.80 -11.26
C GLY A 136 -2.38 -9.17 -9.91
N VAL A 137 -3.41 -8.78 -9.16
CA VAL A 137 -3.27 -8.18 -7.83
C VAL A 137 -3.40 -9.26 -6.76
N MET A 138 -2.38 -9.37 -5.92
CA MET A 138 -2.31 -10.31 -4.80
C MET A 138 -2.15 -9.54 -3.48
N PRO A 139 -2.56 -10.09 -2.33
CA PRO A 139 -2.19 -9.47 -1.06
C PRO A 139 -0.66 -9.44 -0.90
N TYR A 140 -0.13 -8.41 -0.24
CA TYR A 140 1.29 -8.39 0.09
C TYR A 140 1.61 -9.57 1.03
N GLY A 141 2.66 -10.33 0.71
CA GLY A 141 3.02 -11.57 1.40
C GLY A 141 2.22 -12.81 0.98
N TYR A 142 1.51 -12.78 -0.16
CA TYR A 142 0.71 -13.93 -0.64
C TYR A 142 1.51 -15.25 -0.71
N GLU A 143 2.81 -15.16 -1.02
CA GLU A 143 3.73 -16.29 -1.18
C GLU A 143 4.44 -16.72 0.10
N LYS A 144 4.27 -15.97 1.20
CA LYS A 144 4.89 -16.28 2.50
C LYS A 144 4.11 -17.38 3.21
N ASP A 145 4.77 -18.13 4.09
CA ASP A 145 4.11 -19.09 4.99
C ASP A 145 3.18 -18.39 6.00
N ASP A 146 2.41 -19.19 6.74
CA ASP A 146 1.44 -18.68 7.71
C ASP A 146 2.10 -18.05 8.93
N ASP A 147 3.24 -18.57 9.40
CA ASP A 147 3.94 -18.02 10.55
C ASP A 147 4.46 -16.60 10.25
N THR A 148 5.05 -16.40 9.07
CA THR A 148 5.49 -15.09 8.60
C THR A 148 4.33 -14.10 8.49
N VAL A 149 3.19 -14.53 7.92
CA VAL A 149 2.01 -13.68 7.77
C VAL A 149 1.36 -13.37 9.12
N ASN A 150 1.28 -14.34 10.03
CA ASN A 150 0.73 -14.14 11.37
C ASN A 150 1.63 -13.24 12.23
N ASN A 151 2.96 -13.40 12.17
CA ASN A 151 3.90 -12.53 12.86
C ASN A 151 3.79 -11.07 12.36
N ASN A 152 3.71 -10.88 11.04
CA ASN A 152 3.55 -9.55 10.46
C ASN A 152 2.16 -8.94 10.74
N CYS A 153 1.09 -9.72 10.62
CA CYS A 153 -0.27 -9.34 10.96
C CYS A 153 -0.58 -9.61 12.44
N SER A 154 0.13 -8.92 13.32
CA SER A 154 -0.06 -9.01 14.77
C SER A 154 -0.01 -7.63 15.40
N LYS A 155 -0.42 -7.53 16.67
CA LYS A 155 -0.32 -6.29 17.46
C LYS A 155 1.13 -5.80 17.65
N ASN A 156 2.12 -6.65 17.39
CA ASN A 156 3.54 -6.30 17.48
C ASN A 156 4.21 -6.14 16.10
N GLY A 157 3.50 -6.49 15.02
CA GLY A 157 4.01 -6.45 13.65
C GLY A 157 3.67 -5.16 12.90
N THR A 158 4.01 -5.12 11.61
CA THR A 158 3.74 -3.95 10.76
C THR A 158 2.30 -3.88 10.25
N GLY A 159 1.63 -5.03 10.10
CA GLY A 159 0.28 -5.13 9.54
C GLY A 159 0.20 -5.21 8.02
N TYR A 160 1.33 -5.18 7.32
CA TYR A 160 1.34 -5.15 5.84
C TYR A 160 0.76 -6.42 5.21
N MET A 161 0.93 -7.57 5.85
CA MET A 161 0.46 -8.86 5.34
C MET A 161 -0.96 -9.22 5.83
N CYS A 162 -1.66 -8.31 6.51
CA CYS A 162 -2.99 -8.61 7.03
C CYS A 162 -4.04 -8.89 5.94
N ALA A 163 -3.88 -8.33 4.74
CA ALA A 163 -4.72 -8.71 3.60
C ALA A 163 -4.52 -10.19 3.22
N ALA A 164 -3.29 -10.71 3.33
CA ALA A 164 -3.01 -12.13 3.09
C ALA A 164 -3.65 -13.00 4.16
N LYS A 165 -3.55 -12.61 5.45
CA LYS A 165 -4.21 -13.29 6.56
C LYS A 165 -5.72 -13.38 6.35
N LEU A 166 -6.39 -12.25 6.10
CA LEU A 166 -7.84 -12.23 5.84
C LEU A 166 -8.23 -13.15 4.68
N ILE A 167 -7.50 -13.13 3.56
CA ILE A 167 -7.81 -14.01 2.42
C ILE A 167 -7.66 -15.49 2.78
N ARG A 168 -6.60 -15.87 3.53
CA ARG A 168 -6.40 -17.26 4.00
C ARG A 168 -7.46 -17.70 4.99
N ASP A 169 -7.92 -16.76 5.82
CA ASP A 169 -8.98 -16.97 6.79
C ASP A 169 -10.39 -16.86 6.19
N GLY A 170 -10.52 -16.81 4.85
CA GLY A 170 -11.82 -16.79 4.18
C GLY A 170 -12.60 -15.49 4.42
N TRP A 171 -11.88 -14.37 4.54
CA TRP A 171 -12.39 -13.04 4.87
C TRP A 171 -13.01 -12.92 6.26
N GLN A 172 -12.58 -13.76 7.21
CA GLN A 172 -13.02 -13.72 8.60
C GLN A 172 -11.93 -13.13 9.49
N MET A 173 -12.31 -12.20 10.38
CA MET A 173 -11.48 -11.76 11.50
C MET A 173 -11.63 -12.78 12.63
N LYS A 174 -10.72 -13.74 12.68
CA LYS A 174 -10.66 -14.75 13.75
C LYS A 174 -10.05 -14.14 15.02
N ASP A 175 -10.11 -14.86 16.13
CA ASP A 175 -9.62 -14.40 17.44
C ASP A 175 -8.13 -14.02 17.46
N ASP A 176 -7.34 -14.54 16.53
CA ASP A 176 -5.91 -14.24 16.37
C ASP A 176 -5.64 -13.06 15.43
N TYR A 177 -6.67 -12.39 14.90
CA TYR A 177 -6.54 -11.15 14.16
C TYR A 177 -6.25 -9.99 15.12
N PRO A 178 -5.39 -9.01 14.77
CA PRO A 178 -4.93 -7.99 15.72
C PRO A 178 -5.99 -6.95 16.14
N TRP A 179 -7.19 -6.97 15.55
CA TRP A 179 -8.29 -5.99 15.70
C TRP A 179 -9.62 -6.67 15.95
#